data_AF-A0AAQ3SLY0-F1
#
_entry.id   AF-A0AAQ3SLY0-F1
#
_cell.length_a   1.000
_cell.length_b   1.000
_cell.length_c   1.000
_cell.angle_alpha   90.00
_cell.angle_beta   90.00
_cell.angle_gamma   90.00
#
_symmetry.space_group_name_H-M   'P 1'
#
loop_
_entity.id
_entity.type
_entity.pdbx_description
1 polymer ?
#
loop_
_entity_poly.entity_id
_entity_poly.type
_entity_poly.pdbx_seq_one_letter_code
_entity_poly.pdbx_strand_id
1 'polypeptide(L)' 'MNEKSTGLYSSTTYQIVNSIRQSIRILQGTAVISLLQPAPETYDFFDDIILISDGQVVYHGPRDYVLEFHEAMGFR' A
#
# COMPACT_ATOMS: atom_id res chain seq x y z
N MET A 1 7.08 1.02 -20.71
CA MET A 1 5.75 1.61 -20.49
C MET A 1 5.95 3.11 -20.32
N ASN A 2 5.34 3.95 -21.15
CA ASN A 2 5.63 5.39 -21.23
C ASN A 2 5.16 6.13 -19.96
N GLU A 3 5.98 7.05 -19.47
CA GLU A 3 5.81 7.88 -18.27
C GLU A 3 4.39 8.48 -18.09
N LYS A 4 3.73 8.87 -19.19
CA LYS A 4 2.37 9.43 -19.15
C LYS A 4 1.26 8.41 -18.86
N SER A 5 1.47 7.15 -19.22
CA SER A 5 0.52 6.07 -18.90
C SER A 5 0.59 5.74 -17.41
N THR A 6 1.80 5.69 -16.83
CA THR A 6 2.00 5.45 -15.39
C THR A 6 1.30 6.50 -14.53
N GLY A 7 1.37 7.79 -14.90
CA GLY A 7 0.70 8.86 -14.16
C GLY A 7 -0.83 8.78 -14.18
N LEU A 8 -1.43 8.41 -15.31
CA LEU A 8 -2.89 8.27 -15.43
C LEU A 8 -3.43 7.03 -14.69
N TYR A 9 -2.71 5.91 -14.76
CA TYR A 9 -3.06 4.72 -13.98
C TYR A 9 -2.86 4.97 -12.47
N SER A 10 -1.84 5.75 -12.10
CA SER A 10 -1.60 6.17 -10.72
C SER A 10 -2.75 7.02 -10.17
N SER A 11 -3.19 8.05 -10.91
CA SER A 11 -4.29 8.91 -10.45
C SER A 11 -5.63 8.18 -10.33
N THR A 12 -5.91 7.25 -11.24
CA THR A 12 -7.13 6.42 -11.18
C THR A 12 -7.08 5.47 -9.99
N THR A 13 -5.93 4.82 -9.75
CA THR A 13 -5.71 3.94 -8.60
C THR A 13 -5.89 4.70 -7.29
N TYR A 14 -5.30 5.88 -7.19
CA TYR A 14 -5.43 6.76 -6.03
C TYR A 14 -6.91 7.09 -5.72
N GLN A 15 -7.69 7.46 -6.75
CA GLN A 15 -9.12 7.76 -6.58
C GLN A 15 -9.92 6.55 -6.10
N ILE A 16 -9.64 5.36 -6.65
CA ILE A 16 -10.31 4.12 -6.24
C ILE A 16 -9.98 3.79 -4.78
N VAL A 17 -8.70 3.77 -4.41
CA VAL A 17 -8.26 3.45 -3.05
C VAL A 17 -8.81 4.47 -2.05
N ASN A 18 -8.80 5.76 -2.37
CA ASN A 18 -9.38 6.79 -1.52
C ASN A 18 -10.90 6.57 -1.35
N SER A 19 -11.62 6.23 -2.42
CA SER A 19 -13.07 5.96 -2.35
C SER A 19 -13.38 4.76 -1.45
N ILE A 20 -12.57 3.70 -1.52
CA ILE A 20 -12.67 2.55 -0.61
C ILE A 20 -12.40 2.99 0.82
N ARG A 21 -11.34 3.78 1.06
CA ARG A 21 -10.98 4.31 2.39
C ARG A 21 -12.11 5.15 3.00
N GLN A 22 -12.75 6.02 2.22
CA GLN A 22 -13.91 6.79 2.70
C GLN A 22 -15.09 5.87 3.02
N SER A 23 -15.37 4.89 2.15
CA SER A 23 -16.47 3.95 2.34
C SER A 23 -16.31 3.12 3.62
N ILE A 24 -15.12 2.56 3.86
CA ILE A 24 -14.87 1.72 5.05
C ILE A 24 -14.90 2.56 6.34
N ARG A 25 -14.50 3.84 6.29
CA ARG A 25 -14.63 4.76 7.44
C ARG A 25 -16.08 5.04 7.79
N ILE A 26 -16.94 5.25 6.79
CA ILE A 26 -18.38 5.48 6.98
C ILE A 26 -19.06 4.20 7.51
N LEU A 27 -18.75 3.07 6.89
CA LEU A 27 -19.35 1.77 7.22
C LEU A 27 -18.72 1.09 8.44
N GLN A 28 -17.66 1.68 9.01
CA GLN A 28 -16.86 1.09 10.10
C GLN A 28 -16.37 -0.32 9.77
N GLY A 29 -15.91 -0.51 8.53
CA GLY A 29 -15.40 -1.78 8.01
C GLY A 29 -13.89 -1.84 7.88
N THR A 30 -13.38 -3.00 7.48
CA THR A 30 -11.97 -3.24 7.15
C THR A 30 -11.86 -3.64 5.69
N ALA A 31 -10.90 -3.07 4.95
CA ALA A 31 -10.59 -3.47 3.58
C ALA A 31 -9.15 -4.00 3.51
N VAL A 32 -8.96 -5.07 2.73
CA VAL A 32 -7.65 -5.60 2.35
C VAL A 32 -7.49 -5.39 0.86
N ILE A 33 -6.43 -4.69 0.45
CA ILE A 33 -6.18 -4.33 -0.95
C ILE A 33 -4.75 -4.74 -1.29
N SER A 34 -4.57 -5.34 -2.47
CA SER A 34 -3.25 -5.64 -3.04
C SER A 34 -3.02 -4.75 -4.27
N LEU A 35 -1.89 -4.05 -4.29
CA LEU A 35 -1.50 -3.16 -5.39
C LEU A 35 -0.16 -3.62 -5.98
N LEU A 36 -0.05 -3.65 -7.30
CA LEU A 36 1.22 -3.88 -7.99
C LEU A 36 1.95 -2.54 -8.13
N GLN A 37 2.94 -2.28 -7.26
CA GLN A 37 3.77 -1.07 -7.27
C GLN A 37 2.95 0.23 -7.12
N PRO A 38 2.34 0.48 -5.94
CA PRO A 38 1.60 1.72 -5.71
C PRO A 38 2.52 2.94 -5.79
N ALA A 39 1.98 4.06 -6.28
CA ALA A 39 2.64 5.34 -6.12
C ALA A 39 2.75 5.71 -4.62
N PRO A 40 3.78 6.47 -4.21
CA PRO A 40 4.01 6.82 -2.80
C PRO A 40 2.76 7.41 -2.11
N GLU A 41 2.03 8.28 -2.81
CA GLU A 41 0.85 8.94 -2.27
C GLU A 41 -0.31 7.98 -2.03
N THR A 42 -0.39 6.89 -2.81
CA THR A 42 -1.38 5.82 -2.59
C THR A 42 -0.95 4.89 -1.47
N TYR A 43 0.37 4.65 -1.34
CA TYR A 43 0.93 3.86 -0.24
C TYR A 43 0.62 4.49 1.13
N ASP A 44 0.55 5.82 1.20
CA ASP A 44 0.23 6.56 2.43
C ASP A 44 -1.22 6.36 2.94
N PHE A 45 -2.09 5.73 2.16
CA PHE A 45 -3.46 5.41 2.60
C PHE A 45 -3.57 4.13 3.43
N PHE A 46 -2.52 3.33 3.51
CA PHE A 46 -2.55 2.06 4.23
C PHE A 46 -2.16 2.26 5.69
N ASP A 47 -2.97 1.72 6.59
CA ASP A 47 -2.69 1.76 8.02
C ASP A 47 -1.69 0.63 8.37
N ASP A 48 -1.92 -0.59 7.86
CA ASP A 48 -1.03 -1.75 7.95
C ASP A 48 -0.55 -2.22 6.57
N ILE A 49 0.65 -2.80 6.53
CA ILE A 49 1.26 -3.41 5.33
C ILE A 49 1.47 -4.90 5.56
N ILE A 50 1.12 -5.72 4.57
CA ILE A 50 1.47 -7.13 4.49
C ILE A 50 2.42 -7.31 3.31
N LEU A 51 3.66 -7.72 3.58
CA LEU A 51 4.62 -8.10 2.55
C LEU A 51 4.69 -9.62 2.46
N ILE A 52 4.59 -10.13 1.23
CA ILE A 52 4.66 -11.56 0.94
C ILE A 52 5.80 -11.80 -0.05
N SER A 53 6.65 -12.77 0.27
CA SER A 53 7.72 -13.26 -0.61
C SER A 53 7.68 -14.79 -0.60
N ASP A 54 7.70 -15.40 -1.79
CA ASP A 54 7.63 -16.86 -1.96
C ASP A 54 6.51 -17.56 -1.17
N GLY A 55 5.34 -16.89 -1.09
CA GLY A 55 4.17 -17.39 -0.37
C GLY A 55 4.25 -17.28 1.16
N GLN A 56 5.32 -16.68 1.70
CA GLN A 56 5.50 -16.43 3.13
C GLN A 56 5.30 -14.95 3.45
N VAL A 57 4.67 -14.67 4.59
CA VAL A 57 4.57 -13.30 5.10
C VAL A 57 5.93 -12.92 5.68
N VAL A 58 6.58 -11.93 5.06
CA VAL A 58 7.88 -11.41 5.52
C VAL A 58 7.72 -10.21 6.45
N TYR A 59 6.60 -9.48 6.34
CA TYR A 59 6.24 -8.40 7.24
C TYR A 59 4.71 -8.29 7.34
N HIS A 60 4.22 -8.05 8.55
CA HIS A 60 2.84 -7.64 8.77
C HIS A 60 2.79 -6.70 9.97
N GLY A 61 2.36 -5.46 9.74
CA GLY A 61 2.22 -4.46 10.80
C GLY A 61 2.08 -3.04 10.26
N PRO A 62 2.18 -2.03 11.15
CA PRO A 62 1.98 -0.64 10.80
C PRO A 62 2.91 -0.19 9.67
N ARG A 63 2.38 0.57 8.71
CA ARG A 63 3.16 1.11 7.58
C ARG A 63 4.42 1.85 8.04
N ASP A 64 4.33 2.58 9.15
CA ASP A 64 5.39 3.44 9.68
C ASP A 64 6.62 2.67 10.17
N TYR A 65 6.48 1.37 10.49
CA TYR A 65 7.58 0.53 10.99
C TYR A 65 8.22 -0.35 9.90
N VAL A 66 7.72 -0.32 8.67
CA VAL A 66 8.28 -1.11 7.55
C VAL A 66 9.77 -0.85 7.37
N LEU A 67 10.20 0.41 7.42
CA LEU A 67 11.60 0.77 7.17
C LEU A 67 12.50 0.30 8.32
N GLU A 68 12.13 0.61 9.56
CA GLU A 68 12.88 0.16 10.75
C GLU A 68 13.01 -1.37 10.79
N PHE A 69 11.95 -2.10 10.43
CA PHE A 69 11.98 -3.55 10.32
C PHE A 69 13.01 -4.04 9.30
N HIS A 70 13.07 -3.44 8.10
CA HIS A 70 14.07 -3.83 7.08
C HIS A 70 15.49 -3.40 7.47
N GLU A 71 15.65 -2.24 8.11
CA GLU A 71 16.94 -1.80 8.65
C GLU A 71 17.47 -2.78 9.71
N ALA A 72 16.61 -3.26 10.61
CA ALA A 72 16.97 -4.27 11.61
C ALA A 72 17.37 -5.62 11.01
N MET A 73 16.88 -5.94 9.81
CA MET A 73 17.28 -7.13 9.05
C MET A 73 18.59 -6.94 8.24
N GLY A 74 19.19 -5.74 8.28
CA GLY A 74 20.46 -5.44 7.61
C GLY A 74 20.32 -4.85 6.20
N PHE A 75 19.11 -4.44 5.78
CA PHE A 75 18.90 -3.68 4.56
C PHE A 75 19.13 -2.18 4.81
N ARG A 76 19.55 -1.43 3.79
CA ARG A 76 19.78 0.03 3.83
C ARG A 76 19.24 0.68 2.57
#